data_AF-A0A970PH37-F1
#
_entry.id   AF-A0A970PH37-F1
#
_cell.length_a   1.000
_cell.length_b   1.000
_cell.length_c   1.000
_cell.angle_alpha   90.00
_cell.angle_beta   90.00
_cell.angle_gamma   90.00
#
_symmetry.space_group_name_H-M   'P 1'
#
loop_
_entity.id
_entity.type
_entity.pdbx_description
1 polymer ?
#
loop_
_entity_poly.entity_id
_entity_poly.type
_entity_poly.pdbx_seq_one_letter_code
_entity_poly.pdbx_strand_id
1 'polypeptide(L)' 'MKKKVTEKQQQILDFVNRQVEEKGYPPSVREICSAVGFKSTSTVHGYLEKLKKNGLITKD' A
#
# COMPACT_ATOMS: atom_id res chain seq x y z
N MET A 1 -18.27 -6.47 -9.56
CA MET A 1 -17.00 -7.00 -10.11
C MET A 1 -15.84 -6.55 -9.22
N LYS A 2 -15.21 -7.44 -8.44
CA LYS A 2 -14.05 -7.09 -7.61
C LYS A 2 -12.89 -6.71 -8.54
N LYS A 3 -12.47 -5.44 -8.54
CA LYS A 3 -11.31 -4.98 -9.31
C LYS A 3 -10.11 -5.82 -8.94
N LYS A 4 -9.49 -6.48 -9.93
CA LYS A 4 -8.25 -7.23 -9.74
C LYS A 4 -7.17 -6.28 -9.22
N VAL A 5 -6.77 -6.53 -7.99
CA VAL A 5 -5.63 -5.89 -7.35
C VAL A 5 -4.40 -6.38 -8.12
N THR A 6 -3.57 -5.48 -8.65
CA THR A 6 -2.33 -5.92 -9.32
C THR A 6 -1.36 -6.49 -8.28
N GLU A 7 -0.42 -7.34 -8.70
CA GLU A 7 0.57 -7.94 -7.78
C GLU A 7 1.28 -6.87 -6.94
N LYS A 8 1.62 -5.72 -7.54
CA LYS A 8 2.21 -4.58 -6.83
C LYS A 8 1.28 -3.96 -5.78
N GLN A 9 0.00 -3.82 -6.09
CA GLN A 9 -0.99 -3.35 -5.12
C GLN A 9 -1.18 -4.35 -3.98
N GLN A 10 -1.17 -5.65 -4.30
CA GLN A 10 -1.25 -6.73 -3.31
C GLN A 10 -0.03 -6.71 -2.39
N GLN A 11 1.18 -6.54 -2.94
CA GLN A 11 2.41 -6.40 -2.15
C GLN A 11 2.37 -5.21 -1.19
N ILE A 12 1.84 -4.06 -1.64
CA ILE A 12 1.68 -2.89 -0.77
C ILE A 12 0.69 -3.18 0.36
N LEU A 13 -0.46 -3.78 0.04
CA LEU A 13 -1.47 -4.17 1.02
C LEU A 13 -0.93 -5.14 2.07
N ASP A 14 -0.22 -6.17 1.61
CA ASP A 14 0.38 -7.19 2.46
C ASP A 14 1.43 -6.57 3.38
N PHE A 15 2.30 -5.71 2.85
CA PHE A 15 3.28 -4.99 3.63
C PHE A 15 2.64 -4.05 4.66
N VAL A 16 1.56 -3.35 4.30
CA VAL A 16 0.81 -2.49 5.23
C VAL A 16 0.22 -3.30 6.37
N ASN A 17 -0.50 -4.39 6.05
CA ASN A 17 -1.11 -5.25 7.05
C ASN A 17 -0.06 -5.85 7.98
N ARG A 18 1.03 -6.36 7.40
CA ARG A 18 2.14 -6.92 8.16
C ARG A 18 2.80 -5.89 9.07
N GLN A 19 2.99 -4.66 8.62
CA GLN A 19 3.55 -3.59 9.46
C GLN A 19 2.61 -3.18 10.59
N VAL A 20 1.31 -3.13 10.35
CA VAL A 20 0.32 -2.91 11.40
C VAL A 20 0.35 -4.07 12.41
N GLU A 21 0.49 -5.31 11.96
CA GLU A 21 0.54 -6.49 12.83
C GLU A 21 1.85 -6.59 13.61
N GLU A 22 3.00 -6.33 12.98
CA GLU A 22 4.33 -6.42 13.62
C GLU A 22 4.66 -5.20 14.49
N LYS A 23 4.28 -3.99 14.07
CA LYS A 23 4.67 -2.74 14.75
C LYS A 23 3.52 -2.00 15.44
N GLY A 24 2.28 -2.36 15.13
CA GLY A 24 1.09 -1.68 15.66
C GLY A 24 0.73 -0.38 14.93
N TYR A 25 1.39 -0.04 13.83
CA TYR A 25 1.11 1.18 13.05
C TYR A 25 1.25 0.98 11.54
N PRO A 26 0.45 1.70 10.72
CA PRO A 26 0.55 1.60 9.26
C PRO A 26 1.85 2.24 8.76
N PRO A 27 2.53 1.63 7.79
CA PRO A 27 3.81 2.13 7.30
C PRO A 27 3.63 3.41 6.49
N SER A 28 4.66 4.23 6.49
CA SER A 28 4.68 5.47 5.69
C SER A 28 4.93 5.20 4.20
N VAL A 29 4.57 6.16 3.34
CA VAL A 29 4.84 6.10 1.89
C VAL A 29 6.33 5.83 1.60
N ARG A 30 7.24 6.37 2.42
CA ARG A 30 8.69 6.09 2.34
C ARG A 30 9.03 4.64 2.66
N GLU A 31 8.46 4.06 3.72
CA GLU A 31 8.70 2.66 4.10
C GLU A 31 8.17 1.71 3.03
N ILE A 32 6.97 1.96 2.52
CA ILE A 32 6.38 1.19 1.41
C ILE A 32 7.27 1.30 0.15
N CYS A 33 7.78 2.50 -0.14
CA CYS A 33 8.67 2.72 -1.28
C CYS A 33 9.95 1.87 -1.16
N SER A 34 10.57 1.86 0.02
CA SER A 34 11.76 1.05 0.30
C SER A 34 11.47 -0.46 0.29
N ALA A 35 10.36 -0.90 0.88
CA ALA A 35 10.01 -2.31 0.98
C ALA A 35 9.62 -2.93 -0.36
N VAL A 36 8.88 -2.19 -1.20
CA VAL A 36 8.41 -2.68 -2.51
C VAL A 36 9.42 -2.38 -3.63
N GLY A 37 10.48 -1.61 -3.34
CA GLY A 37 11.55 -1.29 -4.28
C GLY A 37 11.14 -0.26 -5.34
N PHE A 38 10.24 0.66 -5.02
CA PHE A 38 9.88 1.73 -5.95
C PHE A 38 10.97 2.82 -6.00
N LYS A 39 11.21 3.35 -7.19
CA LYS A 39 12.17 4.46 -7.39
C LYS A 39 11.64 5.81 -6.91
N SER A 40 10.32 5.97 -6.82
CA SER A 40 9.68 7.24 -6.48
C SER A 40 8.48 7.04 -5.57
N THR A 41 8.40 7.87 -4.52
CA THR A 41 7.25 7.92 -3.61
C THR A 41 5.95 8.32 -4.30
N SER A 42 6.04 9.09 -5.39
CA SER A 42 4.89 9.47 -6.23
C SER A 42 4.17 8.26 -6.83
N THR A 43 4.92 7.21 -7.19
CA THR A 43 4.35 5.96 -7.71
C THR A 43 3.54 5.26 -6.63
N VAL A 44 4.07 5.17 -5.40
CA VAL A 44 3.37 4.62 -4.24
C VAL A 44 2.10 5.40 -3.94
N HIS A 45 2.17 6.74 -4.01
CA HIS A 45 1.01 7.60 -3.78
C HIS A 45 -0.15 7.27 -4.74
N GLY A 46 0.15 7.12 -6.04
CA GLY A 46 -0.86 6.73 -7.03
C GLY A 46 -1.41 5.31 -6.81
N TYR A 47 -0.61 4.38 -6.30
CA TYR A 47 -1.11 3.06 -5.89
C TYR A 47 -2.02 3.14 -4.67
N LEU A 48 -1.64 3.89 -3.64
CA LEU A 48 -2.45 4.10 -2.44
C LEU A 48 -3.77 4.79 -2.76
N GLU A 49 -3.78 5.79 -3.64
CA GLU A 49 -5.02 6.43 -4.09
C GLU A 49 -5.94 5.45 -4.83
N LYS A 50 -5.38 4.59 -5.69
CA LYS A 50 -6.17 3.53 -6.35
C LYS A 50 -6.72 2.53 -5.34
N LEU A 51 -5.93 2.12 -4.35
CA LEU A 51 -6.37 1.23 -3.27
C LEU A 51 -7.49 1.87 -2.44
N LYS A 52 -7.35 3.16 -2.10
CA LYS A 52 -8.37 3.94 -1.39
C LYS A 52 -9.65 4.07 -2.22
N LYS A 53 -9.54 4.40 -3.51
CA LYS A 53 -10.67 4.49 -4.44
C LYS A 53 -11.36 3.13 -4.66
N ASN A 54 -10.64 2.04 -4.45
CA ASN A 54 -11.20 0.69 -4.51
C ASN A 54 -11.78 0.20 -3.17
N GLY A 55 -11.71 1.01 -2.10
CA GLY A 55 -12.20 0.64 -0.77
C GLY A 55 -11.34 -0.41 -0.06
N LEU A 56 -10.09 -0.60 -0.51
CA LEU A 56 -9.15 -1.59 0.05
C LEU A 56 -8.33 -1.01 1.22
N ILE A 57 -8.12 0.31 1.22
CA ILE A 57 -7.45 1.04 2.30
C ILE A 57 -8.33 2.23 2.68
N THR A 58 -8.66 2.32 3.96
CA THR A 58 -9.27 3.51 4.55
C THR A 58 -8.18 4.25 5.30
N LYS A 59 -7.98 5.51 4.94
CA LYS A 59 -7.16 6.44 5.72
C LYS A 59 -8.14 7.26 6.53
N ASP A 60 -8.32 6.84 7.79
CA ASP A 60 -8.87 7.69 8.85
C ASP A 60 -7.70 8.43 9.50
#